data_AF-A0AAV0B1K6-F1
#
_entry.id   AF-A0AAV0B1K6-F1
#
_cell.length_a   1.000
_cell.length_b   1.000
_cell.length_c   1.000
_cell.angle_alpha   90.00
_cell.angle_beta   90.00
_cell.angle_gamma   90.00
#
_symmetry.space_group_name_H-M   'P 1'
#
loop_
_entity.id
_entity.type
_entity.pdbx_description
1 polymer ?
#
loop_
_entity_poly.entity_id
_entity_poly.type
_entity_poly.pdbx_seq_one_letter_code
_entity_poly.pdbx_strand_id
1 'polypeptide(L)'
;KTYNSKEIEKTFMKLSSEIYKQKVEPTTQCMKRLGNMYKASLYGDLASFIDSKGSKDGLVRKRIGMFSYRSGLAPSFFEIEVKGSI
;
A
#
# COMPACT_ATOMS: atom_id res chain seq x y z
N LYS A 1 17.27 -18.77 -1.18
CA LYS A 1 17.77 -18.23 0.11
C LYS A 1 17.94 -16.71 0.02
N THR A 2 16.88 -15.95 -0.24
CA THR A 2 16.94 -14.48 -0.42
C THR A 2 16.41 -13.72 0.79
N TYR A 3 15.45 -14.30 1.53
CA TYR A 3 14.73 -13.66 2.65
C TYR A 3 15.63 -13.12 3.78
N ASN A 4 16.78 -13.75 4.04
CA ASN A 4 17.66 -13.38 5.16
C ASN A 4 18.90 -12.58 4.71
N SER A 5 19.01 -12.22 3.42
CA SER A 5 20.18 -11.50 2.91
C SER A 5 20.00 -9.98 3.05
N LYS A 6 20.75 -9.39 3.98
CA LYS A 6 20.78 -7.93 4.21
C LYS A 6 21.28 -7.15 2.99
N GLU A 7 22.14 -7.76 2.18
CA GLU A 7 22.67 -7.13 0.96
C GLU A 7 21.60 -6.99 -0.12
N ILE A 8 20.80 -8.05 -0.32
CA ILE A 8 19.66 -8.04 -1.24
C ILE A 8 18.63 -7.02 -0.75
N GLU A 9 18.28 -7.03 0.53
CA GLU A 9 17.35 -6.07 1.13
C GLU A 9 17.78 -4.62 0.86
N LYS A 10 19.02 -4.25 1.23
CA LYS A 10 19.55 -2.89 1.00
C LYS A 10 19.53 -2.48 -0.46
N THR A 11 19.91 -3.38 -1.35
CA THR A 11 19.96 -3.12 -2.79
C THR A 11 18.57 -2.79 -3.32
N PHE A 12 17.57 -3.62 -3.03
CA PHE A 12 16.21 -3.41 -3.51
C PHE A 12 15.52 -2.23 -2.82
N MET A 13 15.76 -1.99 -1.52
CA MET A 13 15.27 -0.78 -0.85
C MET A 13 15.76 0.50 -1.53
N LYS A 14 17.03 0.54 -1.94
CA LYS A 14 17.59 1.70 -2.66
C LYS A 14 16.92 1.87 -4.03
N LEU A 15 16.81 0.79 -4.80
CA LEU A 15 16.21 0.78 -6.14
C LEU A 15 14.71 1.13 -6.11
N SER A 16 13.97 0.69 -5.10
CA SER A 16 12.53 0.92 -4.99
C SER A 16 12.17 2.22 -4.27
N SER A 17 13.15 2.98 -3.77
CA SER A 17 12.91 4.15 -2.90
C SER A 17 11.99 5.19 -3.52
N GLU A 18 12.21 5.56 -4.79
CA GLU A 18 11.38 6.54 -5.50
C GLU A 18 9.96 6.03 -5.72
N ILE A 19 9.82 4.77 -6.14
CA ILE A 19 8.51 4.13 -6.36
C ILE A 19 7.74 4.04 -5.03
N TYR A 20 8.42 3.73 -3.93
CA TYR A 20 7.83 3.67 -2.60
C TYR A 20 7.27 5.03 -2.17
N LYS A 21 8.07 6.11 -2.31
CA LYS A 21 7.63 7.47 -2.00
C LYS A 21 6.40 7.88 -2.80
N GLN A 22 6.34 7.50 -4.07
CA GLN A 22 5.22 7.87 -4.94
C GLN A 22 3.96 7.03 -4.70
N LYS A 23 4.09 5.72 -4.47
CA LYS A 23 2.97 4.76 -4.51
C LYS A 23 2.54 4.23 -3.14
N VAL A 24 3.44 4.17 -2.17
CA VAL A 24 3.20 3.50 -0.87
C VAL A 24 3.20 4.49 0.27
N GLU A 25 4.15 5.41 0.33
CA GLU A 25 4.24 6.39 1.42
C GLU A 25 2.92 7.14 1.69
N PRO A 26 2.16 7.61 0.68
CA PRO A 26 0.88 8.30 0.91
C PRO A 26 -0.19 7.42 1.56
N THR A 27 -0.08 6.09 1.47
CA THR A 27 -1.04 5.15 2.06
C THR A 27 -0.77 4.92 3.54
N THR A 28 0.37 5.34 4.08
CA THR A 28 0.80 4.91 5.43
C THR A 28 0.32 5.78 6.59
N GLN A 29 -0.37 6.89 6.33
CA GLN A 29 -0.64 7.91 7.37
C GLN A 29 -1.46 7.36 8.55
N CYS A 30 -2.50 6.59 8.29
CA CYS A 30 -3.34 5.97 9.32
C CYS A 30 -2.53 4.97 10.15
N MET A 31 -1.77 4.09 9.50
CA MET A 31 -1.02 3.02 10.19
C MET A 31 0.15 3.57 11.00
N LYS A 32 0.76 4.68 10.56
CA LYS A 32 1.77 5.42 11.35
C LYS A 32 1.21 5.99 12.66
N ARG A 33 -0.09 6.29 12.72
CA ARG A 33 -0.74 6.87 13.91
C ARG A 33 -1.40 5.83 14.81
N LEU A 34 -2.06 4.83 14.22
CA LEU A 34 -2.87 3.84 14.94
C LEU A 34 -2.15 2.52 15.19
N GLY A 35 -1.05 2.25 14.47
CA GLY A 35 -0.37 0.96 14.52
C GLY A 35 -1.17 -0.14 13.81
N ASN A 36 -0.84 -1.40 14.13
CA ASN A 36 -1.42 -2.56 13.46
C ASN A 36 -2.85 -2.83 13.92
N MET A 37 -3.82 -2.69 13.02
CA MET A 37 -5.24 -2.99 13.22
C MET A 37 -5.65 -4.38 12.70
N TYR A 38 -4.71 -5.31 12.56
CA TYR A 38 -4.92 -6.65 12.03
C TYR A 38 -5.62 -6.63 10.65
N LYS A 39 -6.82 -7.20 10.57
CA LYS A 39 -7.59 -7.29 9.32
C LYS A 39 -7.93 -5.91 8.74
N ALA A 40 -8.04 -4.89 9.59
CA ALA A 40 -8.39 -3.55 9.16
C ALA A 40 -7.18 -2.74 8.66
N SER A 41 -5.94 -3.19 8.89
CA SER A 41 -4.73 -2.41 8.53
C SER A 41 -4.69 -2.07 7.05
N LEU A 42 -4.94 -3.07 6.18
CA LEU A 42 -4.96 -2.88 4.73
C LEU A 42 -6.01 -1.84 4.27
N TYR A 43 -7.17 -1.82 4.93
CA TYR A 43 -8.23 -0.87 4.59
C TYR A 43 -7.98 0.52 5.17
N GLY A 44 -7.25 0.60 6.29
CA GLY A 44 -6.75 1.88 6.81
C GLY A 44 -5.68 2.51 5.92
N ASP A 45 -4.85 1.69 5.27
CA ASP A 45 -3.92 2.17 4.24
C ASP A 45 -4.66 2.70 3.01
N LEU A 46 -5.72 2.00 2.58
CA LEU A 46 -6.59 2.46 1.49
C LEU A 46 -7.29 3.79 1.84
N ALA A 47 -7.79 3.94 3.07
CA ALA A 47 -8.40 5.19 3.52
C ALA A 47 -7.39 6.36 3.51
N SER A 48 -6.16 6.12 3.96
CA SER A 48 -5.07 7.11 3.91
C SER A 48 -4.73 7.50 2.47
N PHE A 49 -4.73 6.53 1.55
CA PHE A 49 -4.51 6.82 0.13
C PHE A 49 -5.58 7.75 -0.44
N ILE A 50 -6.85 7.45 -0.16
CA ILE A 50 -7.99 8.27 -0.61
C ILE A 50 -7.88 9.69 -0.07
N ASP A 51 -7.60 9.83 1.23
CA ASP A 51 -7.39 11.12 1.89
C ASP A 51 -6.20 11.91 1.28
N SER A 52 -5.08 11.22 1.01
CA SER A 52 -3.88 11.83 0.43
C SER A 52 -4.07 12.43 -0.97
N LYS A 53 -5.12 12.05 -1.70
CA LYS A 53 -5.40 12.57 -3.05
C LYS A 53 -6.23 13.84 -3.06
N GLY A 54 -6.91 14.17 -1.96
CA GLY A 54 -7.57 15.47 -1.71
C GLY A 54 -8.74 15.84 -2.63
N SER A 55 -8.77 15.40 -3.90
CA SER A 55 -9.83 15.64 -4.87
C SER A 55 -10.27 14.34 -5.55
N LYS A 56 -11.54 14.30 -5.97
CA LYS A 56 -12.11 13.14 -6.68
C LYS A 56 -11.35 12.85 -7.98
N ASP A 57 -10.89 13.88 -8.68
CA ASP A 57 -10.16 13.77 -9.95
C ASP A 57 -8.79 13.08 -9.81
N GLY A 58 -8.15 13.20 -8.65
CA GLY A 58 -6.86 12.56 -8.37
C GLY A 58 -6.93 11.01 -8.30
N LEU A 59 -8.14 10.47 -8.15
CA LEU A 59 -8.40 9.03 -8.03
C LEU A 59 -8.96 8.41 -9.32
N VAL A 60 -9.58 9.20 -10.20
CA VAL A 60 -10.19 8.68 -11.43
C VAL A 60 -9.16 7.96 -12.30
N ARG A 61 -9.53 6.77 -12.79
CA ARG A 61 -8.70 5.86 -13.60
C ARG A 61 -7.42 5.37 -12.91
N LYS A 62 -7.31 5.49 -11.59
CA LYS A 62 -6.23 4.87 -10.82
C LYS A 62 -6.55 3.40 -10.56
N ARG A 63 -5.47 2.61 -10.57
CA ARG A 63 -5.46 1.19 -10.22
C ARG A 63 -4.70 1.02 -8.92
N ILE A 64 -5.32 0.41 -7.94
CA ILE A 64 -4.80 0.25 -6.59
C ILE A 64 -4.57 -1.24 -6.35
N GLY A 65 -3.29 -1.62 -6.20
CA GLY A 65 -2.92 -2.98 -5.83
C GLY A 65 -3.06 -3.20 -4.33
N MET A 66 -3.79 -4.24 -3.94
CA MET A 66 -4.08 -4.57 -2.55
C MET A 66 -3.45 -5.92 -2.23
N PHE A 67 -2.55 -5.96 -1.25
CA PHE A 67 -1.95 -7.20 -0.76
C PHE A 67 -2.43 -7.48 0.66
N SER A 68 -3.34 -8.44 0.80
CA SER A 68 -3.82 -8.90 2.11
C SER A 68 -3.00 -10.08 2.59
N TYR A 69 -2.53 -10.00 3.82
CA TYR A 69 -1.76 -11.07 4.46
C TYR A 69 -2.30 -11.35 5.86
N ARG A 70 -2.39 -12.64 6.19
CA ARG A 70 -2.70 -13.13 7.53
C ARG A 70 -1.82 -14.35 7.82
N SER A 71 -1.28 -14.43 9.02
CA SER A 71 -0.57 -15.61 9.50
C SER A 71 -1.50 -16.85 9.45
N GLY A 72 -0.95 -17.99 9.03
CA GLY A 72 -1.73 -19.16 8.62
C GLY A 72 -1.29 -19.60 7.24
N LEU A 73 -2.04 -19.25 6.19
CA LEU A 73 -1.59 -19.36 4.79
C LEU A 73 -2.57 -18.68 3.79
N ALA A 74 -3.23 -17.57 4.17
CA ALA A 74 -4.28 -16.98 3.32
C ALA A 74 -3.89 -15.59 2.78
N PRO A 75 -2.81 -15.45 1.99
CA PRO A 75 -2.53 -14.21 1.30
C PRO A 75 -3.44 -14.06 0.07
N SER A 76 -3.75 -12.82 -0.29
CA SER A 76 -4.45 -12.52 -1.55
C SER A 76 -3.97 -11.19 -2.10
N PHE A 77 -3.72 -11.16 -3.41
CA PHE A 77 -3.45 -9.94 -4.14
C PHE A 77 -4.62 -9.66 -5.09
N PHE A 78 -5.19 -8.46 -5.01
CA PHE A 78 -6.28 -8.03 -5.89
C PHE A 78 -6.13 -6.56 -6.26
N GLU A 79 -6.85 -6.14 -7.29
CA GLU A 79 -6.80 -4.78 -7.83
C GLU A 79 -8.15 -4.09 -7.66
N ILE A 80 -8.13 -2.79 -7.33
CA ILE A 80 -9.30 -1.91 -7.35
C ILE A 80 -9.06 -0.86 -8.43
N GLU A 81 -9.97 -0.76 -9.40
CA GLU A 81 -9.95 0.29 -10.42
C GLU A 81 -11.03 1.33 -10.12
N VAL A 82 -10.63 2.60 -10.00
CA VAL A 82 -11.57 3.71 -9.82
C VAL A 82 -12.06 4.18 -11.18
N LYS A 83 -13.33 3.90 -11.52
CA LYS A 83 -13.88 4.20 -12.86
C LYS A 83 -14.22 5.68 -13.09
N GLY A 84 -14.70 6.39 -12.08
CA GLY A 84 -15.16 7.78 -12.19
C GLY A 84 -15.78 8.29 -10.89
N SER A 85 -16.20 9.55 -10.89
CA SER A 85 -17.08 10.10 -9.85
C SER A 85 -18.53 9.92 -10.27
N ILE A 86 -19.40 9.67 -9.30
CA ILE A 86 -20.84 9.98 -9.39
C ILE A 86 -21.01 11.49 -9.18
#